data_AF-A0A5N9BLY7-F1
#
_entry.id   AF-A0A5N9BLY7-F1
#
_cell.length_a   1.000
_cell.length_b   1.000
_cell.length_c   1.000
_cell.angle_alpha   90.00
_cell.angle_beta   90.00
_cell.angle_gamma   90.00
#
_symmetry.space_group_name_H-M   'P 1'
#
loop_
_entity.id
_entity.type
_entity.pdbx_description
1 polymer ?
#
loop_
_entity_poly.entity_id
_entity_poly.type
_entity_poly.pdbx_seq_one_letter_code
_entity_poly.pdbx_strand_id
1 'polypeptide(L)'
;MRLFHRTRKEAATSILRDGFKDRTDPTGTNHGFFGQIPEIKAVRFNDVPLDGDEGRLLLLEIPDKVVQQLDTTVRMGLWGRSSLPHFSRYRSNVPEVDEGPTIIDEFGKPYTEYLIPAEMANQYGPPIDITDSEEEYLPNRGFFNGGSV
;
A
#
# COMPACT_ATOMS: atom_id res chain seq x y z
N MET A 1 -3.96 -5.42 9.31
CA MET A 1 -4.76 -4.92 8.18
C MET A 1 -4.51 -5.80 6.98
N ARG A 2 -5.50 -5.82 6.09
CA ARG A 2 -5.40 -6.42 4.77
C ARG A 2 -4.90 -5.35 3.81
N LEU A 3 -3.89 -5.70 3.03
CA LEU A 3 -3.25 -4.82 2.07
C LEU A 3 -3.35 -5.42 0.68
N PHE A 4 -3.73 -4.59 -0.26
CA PHE A 4 -4.02 -4.98 -1.63
C PHE A 4 -2.99 -4.39 -2.59
N HIS A 5 -2.39 -5.23 -3.41
CA HIS A 5 -1.44 -4.84 -4.44
C HIS A 5 -1.92 -5.34 -5.81
N ARG A 6 -2.34 -4.41 -6.67
CA ARG A 6 -2.76 -4.73 -8.04
C ARG A 6 -1.58 -4.53 -9.00
N THR A 7 -1.35 -5.53 -9.84
CA THR A 7 -0.22 -5.51 -10.79
C THR A 7 -0.49 -6.37 -12.01
N ARG A 8 0.34 -6.25 -13.06
CA ARG A 8 0.19 -7.04 -14.29
C ARG A 8 0.46 -8.52 -14.03
N LYS A 9 -0.13 -9.40 -14.85
CA LYS A 9 -0.06 -10.86 -14.70
C LYS A 9 1.37 -11.40 -14.61
N GLU A 10 2.29 -10.87 -15.42
CA GLU A 10 3.70 -11.28 -15.46
C GLU A 10 4.44 -10.86 -14.18
N ALA A 11 4.14 -9.65 -13.70
CA ALA A 11 4.70 -9.12 -12.46
C ALA A 11 4.16 -9.89 -11.25
N ALA A 12 2.87 -10.17 -11.22
CA ALA A 12 2.24 -10.99 -10.17
C ALA A 12 2.83 -12.41 -10.14
N THR A 13 3.03 -13.04 -11.30
CA THR A 13 3.70 -14.35 -11.38
C THR A 13 5.11 -14.29 -10.80
N SER A 14 5.84 -13.21 -11.07
CA SER A 14 7.19 -13.00 -10.53
C SER A 14 7.16 -12.78 -9.01
N ILE A 15 6.18 -12.02 -8.51
CA ILE A 15 6.01 -11.73 -7.07
C ILE A 15 5.63 -12.99 -6.31
N LEU A 16 4.72 -13.81 -6.84
CA LEU A 16 4.31 -15.07 -6.21
C LEU A 16 5.45 -16.09 -6.14
N ARG A 17 6.40 -16.03 -7.09
CA ARG A 17 7.56 -16.94 -7.13
C ARG A 17 8.74 -16.44 -6.30
N ASP A 18 9.10 -15.16 -6.45
CA ASP A 18 10.35 -14.59 -5.93
C ASP A 18 10.14 -13.61 -4.77
N GLY A 19 8.89 -13.32 -4.40
CA GLY A 19 8.52 -12.25 -3.48
C GLY A 19 8.45 -10.87 -4.14
N PHE A 20 8.02 -9.89 -3.38
CA PHE A 20 8.04 -8.48 -3.80
C PHE A 20 9.47 -8.01 -4.05
N LYS A 21 9.61 -7.04 -4.95
CA LYS A 21 10.87 -6.34 -5.22
C LYS A 21 10.61 -4.85 -5.13
N ASP A 22 11.54 -4.13 -4.50
CA ASP A 22 11.42 -2.69 -4.42
C ASP A 22 11.41 -2.11 -5.81
N ARG A 23 10.39 -1.31 -6.09
CA ARG A 23 10.32 -0.55 -7.32
C ARG A 23 10.52 0.91 -6.97
N THR A 24 11.33 1.54 -7.79
CA THR A 24 11.45 2.97 -7.81
C THR A 24 10.09 3.61 -8.04
N ASP A 25 9.69 4.52 -7.15
CA ASP A 25 8.41 5.20 -7.26
C ASP A 25 8.46 6.30 -8.35
N PRO A 26 7.82 6.12 -9.53
CA PRO A 26 8.00 7.04 -10.65
C PRO A 26 7.29 8.38 -10.46
N THR A 27 6.37 8.51 -9.50
CA THR A 27 5.61 9.75 -9.29
C THR A 27 6.33 10.75 -8.39
N GLY A 28 7.38 10.32 -7.67
CA GLY A 28 8.14 11.19 -6.77
C GLY A 28 7.28 11.86 -5.70
N THR A 29 6.17 11.23 -5.29
CA THR A 29 5.19 11.78 -4.33
C THR A 29 5.74 11.71 -2.90
N ASN A 30 6.86 12.39 -2.68
CA ASN A 30 7.41 12.70 -1.37
C ASN A 30 6.66 13.94 -0.89
N HIS A 31 5.89 13.89 0.19
CA HIS A 31 5.07 15.00 0.75
C HIS A 31 5.64 16.44 0.58
N GLY A 32 5.58 17.01 -0.63
CA GLY A 32 6.21 18.28 -0.98
C GLY A 32 7.75 18.30 -1.18
N PHE A 33 8.48 17.18 -1.07
CA PHE A 33 9.95 17.12 -1.17
C PHE A 33 10.47 16.60 -2.52
N PHE A 34 9.87 17.09 -3.61
CA PHE A 34 10.30 16.75 -4.97
C PHE A 34 11.80 17.03 -5.17
N GLY A 35 12.57 16.02 -5.58
CA GLY A 35 14.01 16.14 -5.87
C GLY A 35 14.94 16.39 -4.67
N GLN A 36 14.41 16.45 -3.44
CA GLN A 36 15.19 16.68 -2.22
C GLN A 36 15.42 15.41 -1.39
N ILE A 37 14.57 14.40 -1.57
CA ILE A 37 14.71 13.08 -0.96
C ILE A 37 15.09 12.09 -2.06
N PRO A 38 16.05 11.18 -1.83
CA PRO A 38 16.35 10.11 -2.78
C PRO A 38 15.08 9.35 -3.16
N GLU A 39 15.07 8.84 -4.38
CA GLU A 39 13.95 8.12 -4.96
C GLU A 39 13.47 7.01 -4.01
N ILE A 40 12.18 7.06 -3.63
CA ILE A 40 11.61 6.06 -2.74
C ILE A 40 11.59 4.71 -3.48
N LYS A 41 12.15 3.70 -2.83
CA LYS A 41 12.14 2.30 -3.28
C LYS A 41 11.28 1.51 -2.31
N ALA A 42 10.06 1.20 -2.73
CA ALA A 42 9.08 0.47 -1.94
C ALA A 42 8.04 -0.19 -2.84
N VAL A 43 7.15 -0.95 -2.23
CA VAL A 43 5.96 -1.53 -2.86
C VAL A 43 4.75 -0.73 -2.38
N ARG A 44 3.91 -0.32 -3.34
CA ARG A 44 2.64 0.35 -3.07
C ARG A 44 1.56 -0.67 -2.72
N PHE A 45 0.85 -0.42 -1.63
CA PHE A 45 -0.30 -1.20 -1.19
C PHE A 45 -1.48 -0.27 -0.89
N ASN A 46 -2.70 -0.76 -1.06
CA ASN A 46 -3.92 -0.05 -0.68
C ASN A 46 -4.62 -0.80 0.47
N ASP A 47 -5.33 -0.09 1.34
CA ASP A 47 -6.22 -0.71 2.36
C ASP A 47 -7.55 -1.20 1.78
N VAL A 48 -7.87 -0.81 0.55
CA VAL A 48 -9.01 -1.34 -0.21
C VAL A 48 -8.53 -1.99 -1.52
N PRO A 49 -9.21 -3.03 -2.01
CA PRO A 49 -8.96 -3.54 -3.35
C PRO A 49 -9.50 -2.53 -4.36
N LEU A 50 -8.61 -1.90 -5.11
CA LEU A 50 -8.98 -0.99 -6.18
C LEU A 50 -9.47 -1.79 -7.39
N ASP A 51 -10.68 -1.48 -7.86
CA ASP A 51 -11.22 -2.01 -9.11
C ASP A 51 -10.38 -1.54 -10.31
N GLY A 52 -10.38 -2.32 -11.39
CA GLY A 52 -9.37 -2.19 -12.42
C GLY A 52 -9.40 -3.35 -13.40
N ASP A 53 -9.40 -2.97 -14.68
CA ASP A 53 -9.78 -3.87 -15.78
C ASP A 53 -8.69 -4.88 -16.15
N GLU A 54 -7.44 -4.64 -15.75
CA GLU A 54 -6.30 -5.45 -16.18
C GLU A 54 -5.28 -5.70 -15.05
N GLY A 55 -5.21 -6.94 -14.57
CA GLY A 55 -4.16 -7.34 -13.63
C GLY A 55 -4.53 -8.53 -12.75
N ARG A 56 -3.66 -8.80 -11.79
CA ARG A 56 -3.94 -9.68 -10.64
C ARG A 56 -3.99 -8.85 -9.37
N LEU A 57 -4.87 -9.23 -8.48
CA LEU A 57 -5.01 -8.63 -7.16
C LEU A 57 -4.33 -9.54 -6.13
N LEU A 58 -3.28 -9.01 -5.50
CA LEU A 58 -2.53 -9.69 -4.46
C LEU A 58 -2.91 -9.15 -3.08
N LEU A 59 -3.10 -10.04 -2.12
CA LEU A 59 -3.43 -9.75 -0.73
C LEU A 59 -2.24 -10.08 0.18
N LEU A 60 -1.94 -9.19 1.11
CA LEU A 60 -0.96 -9.41 2.17
C LEU A 60 -1.53 -8.92 3.51
N GLU A 61 -1.28 -9.66 4.59
CA GLU A 61 -1.74 -9.26 5.93
C GLU A 61 -0.54 -8.77 6.77
N ILE A 62 -0.57 -7.50 7.14
CA ILE A 62 0.48 -6.87 7.97
C ILE A 62 -0.20 -6.14 9.13
N PRO A 63 0.32 -6.22 10.38
CA PRO A 63 -0.24 -5.48 11.51
C PRO A 63 -0.26 -3.97 11.29
N ASP A 64 -1.37 -3.31 11.66
CA ASP A 64 -1.64 -1.91 11.29
C ASP A 64 -0.53 -0.96 11.73
N LYS A 65 -0.08 -1.15 12.97
CA LYS A 65 1.00 -0.38 13.59
C LYS A 65 2.30 -0.47 12.78
N VAL A 66 2.58 -1.64 12.20
CA VAL A 66 3.79 -1.83 11.38
C VAL A 66 3.67 -1.10 10.05
N VAL A 67 2.51 -1.22 9.39
CA VAL A 67 2.26 -0.55 8.09
C VAL A 67 2.40 0.96 8.23
N GLN A 68 1.72 1.57 9.22
CA GLN A 68 1.80 3.02 9.46
C GLN A 68 3.23 3.47 9.75
N GLN A 69 3.99 2.69 10.53
CA GLN A 69 5.38 3.01 10.84
C GLN A 69 6.28 2.92 9.61
N LEU A 70 6.13 1.88 8.79
CA LEU A 70 6.91 1.69 7.57
C LEU A 70 6.61 2.78 6.55
N ASP A 71 5.33 3.06 6.29
CA ASP A 71 4.91 4.12 5.38
C ASP A 71 5.49 5.48 5.78
N THR A 72 5.33 5.87 7.06
CA THR A 72 5.91 7.10 7.59
C THR A 72 7.43 7.14 7.41
N THR A 73 8.13 6.04 7.73
CA THR A 73 9.59 5.94 7.63
C THR A 73 10.07 6.09 6.18
N VAL A 74 9.36 5.45 5.25
CA VAL A 74 9.66 5.48 3.83
C VAL A 74 9.40 6.88 3.26
N ARG A 75 8.23 7.47 3.54
CA ARG A 75 7.84 8.80 3.06
C ARG A 75 8.71 9.92 3.63
N MET A 76 9.26 9.75 4.82
CA MET A 76 10.26 10.65 5.42
C MET A 76 11.69 10.42 4.90
N GLY A 77 11.91 9.45 3.99
CA GLY A 77 13.22 9.14 3.45
C GLY A 77 14.21 8.57 4.48
N LEU A 78 13.71 7.94 5.55
CA LEU A 78 14.52 7.37 6.62
C LEU A 78 14.86 5.89 6.38
N TRP A 79 14.14 5.23 5.47
CA TRP A 79 14.41 3.84 5.10
C TRP A 79 15.77 3.70 4.40
N GLY A 80 16.55 2.67 4.77
CA GLY A 80 17.87 2.40 4.18
C GLY A 80 19.02 3.28 4.67
N ARG A 81 18.79 4.23 5.59
CA ARG A 81 19.86 5.02 6.22
C ARG A 81 20.36 4.27 7.46
N SER A 82 21.67 3.99 7.51
CA SER A 82 22.35 3.09 8.45
C SER A 82 22.28 3.46 9.94
N SER A 83 21.51 4.49 10.31
CA SER A 83 21.39 5.00 11.67
C SER A 83 19.93 5.04 12.09
N LEU A 84 19.34 3.89 12.41
CA LEU A 84 18.10 3.84 13.17
C LEU A 84 18.44 3.43 14.61
N PRO A 85 18.55 4.38 15.56
CA PRO A 85 18.43 4.03 16.96
C PRO A 85 16.96 3.66 17.20
N HIS A 86 16.73 2.42 17.61
CA HIS A 86 15.65 2.01 18.51
C HIS A 86 14.33 2.81 18.37
N PHE A 87 13.45 2.36 17.48
CA PHE A 87 12.10 2.90 17.21
C PHE A 87 11.19 3.07 18.44
N SER A 88 11.60 2.62 19.64
CA SER A 88 10.81 2.79 20.88
C SER A 88 10.76 4.23 21.41
N ARG A 89 11.49 5.19 20.80
CA ARG A 89 11.59 6.57 21.32
C ARG A 89 10.80 7.63 20.56
N TYR A 90 10.21 7.32 19.40
CA TYR A 90 9.26 8.24 18.78
C TYR A 90 7.91 8.14 19.50
N ARG A 91 7.83 8.80 20.66
CA ARG A 91 6.55 9.23 21.23
C ARG A 91 6.07 10.38 20.35
N SER A 92 4.90 10.20 19.76
CA SER A 92 4.30 11.14 18.82
C SER A 92 4.13 12.53 19.45
N ASN A 93 4.99 13.47 19.06
CA ASN A 93 4.79 14.91 19.24
C ASN A 93 4.61 15.61 17.88
N VAL A 94 4.42 14.84 16.80
CA VAL A 94 3.93 15.40 15.55
C VAL A 94 2.45 15.67 15.80
N PRO A 95 1.95 16.92 15.66
CA PRO A 95 0.52 17.15 15.64
C PRO A 95 -0.05 16.18 14.61
N GLU A 96 -1.12 15.46 14.96
CA GLU A 96 -1.88 14.60 14.05
C GLU A 96 -1.99 15.34 12.71
N VAL A 97 -1.12 14.98 11.77
CA VAL A 97 -1.09 15.61 10.46
C VAL A 97 -2.35 15.07 9.84
N ASP A 98 -3.31 15.97 9.74
CA ASP A 98 -4.42 16.00 8.80
C ASP A 98 -4.34 14.81 7.85
N GLU A 99 -5.30 13.91 8.03
CA GLU A 99 -5.52 12.67 7.30
C GLU A 99 -4.85 12.75 5.93
N GLY A 100 -3.83 11.92 5.69
CA GLY A 100 -3.08 11.92 4.44
C GLY A 100 -4.02 12.04 3.24
N PRO A 101 -3.62 12.71 2.14
CA PRO A 101 -4.52 13.22 1.11
C PRO A 101 -5.58 12.17 0.79
N THR A 102 -6.83 12.45 1.16
CA THR A 102 -7.92 11.48 1.07
C THR A 102 -8.10 11.10 -0.40
N ILE A 103 -7.52 9.98 -0.81
CA ILE A 103 -7.66 9.51 -2.18
C ILE A 103 -9.02 8.83 -2.24
N ILE A 104 -9.87 9.33 -3.12
CA ILE A 104 -11.17 8.72 -3.38
C ILE A 104 -11.00 7.64 -4.43
N ASP A 105 -11.51 6.44 -4.16
CA ASP A 105 -11.63 5.40 -5.18
C ASP A 105 -12.70 5.79 -6.21
N GLU A 106 -12.87 4.97 -7.25
CA GLU A 106 -13.88 5.16 -8.29
C GLU A 106 -15.33 5.20 -7.74
N PHE A 107 -15.54 4.67 -6.53
CA PHE A 107 -16.83 4.63 -5.84
C PHE A 107 -17.00 5.75 -4.80
N GLY A 108 -16.08 6.72 -4.75
CA GLY A 108 -16.12 7.84 -3.82
C GLY A 108 -15.79 7.47 -2.36
N LYS A 109 -15.21 6.28 -2.12
CA LYS A 109 -14.76 5.86 -0.79
C LYS A 109 -13.30 6.29 -0.59
N PRO A 110 -12.96 6.85 0.58
CA PRO A 110 -11.60 7.17 0.90
C PRO A 110 -10.78 5.88 1.03
N TYR A 111 -9.60 5.86 0.42
CA TYR A 111 -8.62 4.81 0.61
C TYR A 111 -7.24 5.40 0.91
N THR A 112 -6.42 4.58 1.56
CA THR A 112 -5.06 4.94 1.96
C THR A 112 -4.06 4.12 1.18
N GLU A 113 -3.11 4.80 0.53
CA GLU A 113 -1.96 4.16 -0.09
C GLU A 113 -0.78 4.10 0.90
N TYR A 114 -0.26 2.91 1.11
CA TYR A 114 0.90 2.63 1.96
C TYR A 114 2.12 2.23 1.13
N LEU A 115 3.28 2.78 1.48
CA LEU A 115 4.57 2.41 0.93
C LEU A 115 5.32 1.50 1.89
N ILE A 116 5.50 0.24 1.49
CA ILE A 116 6.14 -0.78 2.32
C ILE A 116 7.37 -1.31 1.59
N PRO A 117 8.55 -1.32 2.22
CA PRO A 117 9.74 -1.92 1.62
C PRO A 117 9.50 -3.41 1.32
N ALA A 118 9.95 -3.87 0.15
CA ALA A 118 9.79 -5.24 -0.29
C ALA A 118 10.39 -6.23 0.71
N GLU A 119 11.55 -5.90 1.29
CA GLU A 119 12.17 -6.70 2.35
C GLU A 119 11.21 -6.93 3.52
N MET A 120 10.51 -5.88 3.97
CA MET A 120 9.55 -5.97 5.07
C MET A 120 8.27 -6.69 4.65
N ALA A 121 7.75 -6.41 3.46
CA ALA A 121 6.55 -7.09 2.95
C ALA A 121 6.77 -8.62 2.87
N ASN A 122 7.94 -9.05 2.39
CA ASN A 122 8.28 -10.46 2.23
C ASN A 122 8.42 -11.21 3.58
N GLN A 123 8.57 -10.51 4.72
CA GLN A 123 8.59 -11.14 6.05
C GLN A 123 7.22 -11.65 6.51
N TYR A 124 6.13 -11.11 5.94
CA TYR A 124 4.76 -11.49 6.30
C TYR A 124 4.21 -12.65 5.46
N GLY A 125 5.06 -13.25 4.63
CA GLY A 125 4.74 -14.41 3.82
C GLY A 125 4.52 -14.07 2.35
N PRO A 126 4.36 -15.10 1.50
CA PRO A 126 4.00 -14.89 0.11
C PRO A 126 2.61 -14.25 0.04
N PRO A 127 2.39 -13.27 -0.85
CA PRO A 127 1.07 -12.72 -1.02
C PRO A 127 0.11 -13.76 -1.59
N ILE A 128 -1.18 -13.60 -1.29
CA ILE A 128 -2.26 -14.46 -1.75
C ILE A 128 -2.84 -13.86 -3.03
N ASP A 129 -2.94 -14.65 -4.10
CA ASP A 129 -3.65 -14.24 -5.31
C ASP A 129 -5.16 -14.38 -5.08
N ILE A 130 -5.86 -13.24 -5.01
CA ILE A 130 -7.30 -13.18 -4.79
C ILE A 130 -8.05 -12.70 -6.04
N THR A 131 -7.42 -12.75 -7.21
CA THR A 131 -8.03 -12.28 -8.47
C THR A 131 -9.38 -12.96 -8.75
N ASP A 132 -9.50 -14.26 -8.48
CA ASP A 132 -10.74 -15.03 -8.68
C ASP A 132 -11.79 -14.81 -7.57
N SER A 133 -11.43 -14.11 -6.49
CA SER A 133 -12.29 -13.85 -5.33
C SER A 133 -12.36 -12.36 -4.98
N GLU A 134 -11.94 -11.48 -5.89
CA GLU A 134 -11.86 -10.04 -5.67
C GLU A 134 -13.22 -9.45 -5.23
N GLU A 135 -14.32 -9.97 -5.78
CA GLU A 135 -15.69 -9.55 -5.44
C GLU A 135 -16.02 -9.67 -3.95
N GLU A 136 -15.41 -10.61 -3.21
CA GLU A 136 -15.60 -10.76 -1.75
C GLU A 136 -14.95 -9.61 -0.96
N TYR A 137 -13.91 -9.00 -1.53
CA TYR A 137 -13.12 -7.97 -0.88
C TYR A 137 -13.48 -6.56 -1.37
N LEU A 138 -14.11 -6.45 -2.55
CA LEU A 138 -14.58 -5.17 -3.08
C LEU A 138 -15.55 -4.53 -2.07
N PRO A 139 -15.37 -3.25 -1.76
CA PRO A 139 -16.14 -2.60 -0.72
C PRO A 139 -17.58 -2.48 -1.19
N ASN A 140 -18.49 -3.33 -0.70
CA ASN A 140 -19.94 -3.38 -1.01
C ASN A 140 -20.28 -2.53 -2.23
N ARG A 141 -20.10 -3.09 -3.44
CA ARG A 141 -20.73 -2.55 -4.65
C ARG A 141 -22.19 -2.40 -4.28
N GLY A 142 -22.64 -1.18 -4.03
CA GLY A 142 -24.01 -0.94 -3.61
C GLY A 142 -24.88 -1.67 -4.60
N PHE A 143 -25.64 -2.67 -4.14
CA PHE A 143 -26.76 -3.18 -4.90
C PHE A 143 -27.63 -1.97 -5.17
N PHE A 144 -27.45 -1.31 -6.31
CA PHE A 144 -28.49 -0.51 -6.91
C PHE A 144 -29.55 -1.51 -7.32
N ASN A 145 -30.35 -1.91 -6.33
CA ASN A 145 -31.64 -2.52 -6.54
C ASN A 145 -32.52 -1.40 -7.12
N GLY A 146 -32.27 -1.03 -8.37
CA GLY A 146 -33.15 -0.24 -9.22
C GLY A 146 -34.30 -1.12 -9.72
N GLY A 147 -34.90 -1.89 -8.81
CA GLY A 147 -36.19 -2.51 -9.00
C GLY A 147 -37.23 -1.59 -8.36
N SER A 148 -37.89 -0.77 -9.17
CA SER A 148 -39.22 -0.23 -8.87
C SER A 148 -39.89 0.16 -10.20
N VAL A 149 -40.74 -0.77 -10.63
CA VAL A 149 -42.05 -0.62 -11.32
C VAL A 149 -42.32 0.64 -12.13
#